data_AF-A0A4Y2J3L1-F1
#
_entry.id   AF-A0A4Y2J3L1-F1
#
_cell.length_a   1.000
_cell.length_b   1.000
_cell.length_c   1.000
_cell.angle_alpha   90.00
_cell.angle_beta   90.00
_cell.angle_gamma   90.00
#
_symmetry.space_group_name_H-M   'P 1'
#
loop_
_entity.id
_entity.type
_entity.pdbx_description
1 polymer ?
#
loop_
_entity_poly.entity_id
_entity_poly.type
_entity_poly.pdbx_seq_one_letter_code
_entity_poly.pdbx_strand_id
1 'polypeptide(L)'
;MEYFSWQGKLDRSNSVFQAEILAIRMAASSLHRQIKIWTDSLSSLMAILNPKSHHSIVREIQTLLLSHKHIHLRWLKAHVGYLGNEYADHLAKEAITKGDPFILPKPLSYLKAEIKSAALSTWQDNWDNGETGRSTHDILPRVSNKPVGWNREEIMFVTGHGPYSSYLLRFNLEHMTTAREEKGHPIHYATKCPFTLSWHFQTPTPLSYLKAEIKSAALSTWQDNWDNGETGRSTHDILPRVSNKPVGWNREEIMFVTGHGPYSSYLLRFNLRTHDNCS
;
A
#
# COMPACT_ATOMS: atom_id res chain seq x y z
N MET A 1 -38.14 40.96 -2.42
CA MET A 1 -37.39 40.16 -1.42
C MET A 1 -35.92 40.40 -1.69
N GLU A 2 -35.18 40.92 -0.71
CA GLU A 2 -33.72 41.02 -0.84
C GLU A 2 -33.12 39.64 -0.69
N TYR A 3 -32.39 39.20 -1.72
CA TYR A 3 -31.58 37.99 -1.67
C TYR A 3 -30.19 38.39 -1.22
N PHE A 4 -29.79 37.95 -0.03
CA PHE A 4 -28.40 38.03 0.37
C PHE A 4 -27.64 36.88 -0.29
N SER A 5 -26.69 37.20 -1.16
CA SER A 5 -25.80 36.22 -1.78
C SER A 5 -24.34 36.61 -1.52
N TRP A 6 -23.56 35.66 -1.05
CA TRP A 6 -22.11 35.78 -0.93
C TRP A 6 -21.46 34.68 -1.77
N GLN A 7 -20.39 35.04 -2.47
CA GLN A 7 -19.56 34.13 -3.27
C GLN A 7 -18.10 34.43 -2.99
N GLY A 8 -17.27 33.39 -2.92
CA GLY A 8 -15.83 33.52 -2.78
C GLY A 8 -15.14 32.41 -3.54
N LYS A 9 -14.17 32.78 -4.38
CA LYS A 9 -13.39 31.84 -5.17
C LYS A 9 -12.22 31.32 -4.34
N LEU A 10 -12.28 30.04 -3.98
CA LEU A 10 -11.19 29.37 -3.26
C LEU A 10 -10.08 28.92 -4.20
N ASP A 11 -8.89 28.73 -3.64
CA ASP A 11 -7.76 28.16 -4.36
C ASP A 11 -8.03 26.68 -4.69
N ARG A 12 -7.45 26.19 -5.79
CA ARG A 12 -7.62 24.80 -6.24
C ARG A 12 -7.09 23.77 -5.23
N SER A 13 -6.21 24.17 -4.33
CA SER A 13 -5.71 23.31 -3.25
C SER A 13 -6.68 23.18 -2.07
N ASN A 14 -7.71 24.02 -1.98
CA ASN A 14 -8.73 23.91 -0.94
C ASN A 14 -9.67 22.73 -1.20
N SER A 15 -10.10 22.09 -0.12
CA SER A 15 -11.02 20.95 -0.22
C SER A 15 -12.48 21.38 -0.33
N VAL A 16 -13.34 20.52 -0.89
CA VAL A 16 -14.80 20.71 -0.87
C VAL A 16 -15.29 20.93 0.56
N PHE A 17 -14.82 20.13 1.52
CA PHE A 17 -15.16 20.29 2.93
C PHE A 17 -14.88 21.71 3.46
N GLN A 18 -13.75 22.31 3.09
CA GLN A 18 -13.42 23.69 3.46
C GLN A 18 -14.36 24.72 2.82
N ALA A 19 -14.76 24.51 1.57
CA ALA A 19 -15.74 25.36 0.89
C ALA A 19 -17.10 25.33 1.59
N GLU A 20 -17.58 24.12 1.91
CA GLU A 20 -18.87 23.90 2.57
C GLU A 20 -18.95 24.55 3.95
N ILE A 21 -17.95 24.33 4.82
CA ILE A 21 -17.94 24.96 6.15
C ILE A 21 -17.76 26.47 6.06
N LEU A 22 -17.03 26.99 5.07
CA LEU A 22 -16.90 28.43 4.87
C LEU A 22 -18.24 29.03 4.46
N ALA A 23 -18.98 28.40 3.54
CA ALA A 23 -20.31 28.86 3.15
C ALA A 23 -21.27 28.90 4.35
N ILE A 24 -21.27 27.87 5.21
CA ILE A 24 -22.07 27.85 6.44
C ILE A 24 -21.66 28.98 7.39
N ARG A 25 -20.35 29.20 7.59
CA ARG A 25 -19.83 30.29 8.42
C ARG A 25 -20.31 31.65 7.93
N MET A 26 -20.18 31.92 6.63
CA MET A 26 -20.61 33.19 6.03
C MET A 26 -22.12 33.39 6.14
N ALA A 27 -22.92 32.33 5.92
CA ALA A 27 -24.37 32.40 6.10
C ALA A 27 -24.76 32.68 7.56
N ALA A 28 -24.07 32.06 8.52
CA ALA A 28 -24.32 32.24 9.95
C ALA A 28 -23.91 33.64 10.46
N SER A 29 -22.86 34.25 9.88
CA SER A 29 -22.40 35.58 10.30
C SER A 29 -23.17 36.73 9.64
N SER A 30 -23.87 36.50 8.54
CA SER A 30 -24.43 37.58 7.70
C SER A 30 -25.80 38.09 8.15
N LEU A 31 -26.50 37.39 9.04
CA LEU A 31 -27.89 37.70 9.36
C LEU A 31 -28.11 37.64 10.88
N HIS A 32 -28.55 38.76 11.48
CA HIS A 32 -28.86 38.88 12.91
C HIS A 32 -30.35 38.62 13.23
N ARG A 33 -30.99 37.71 12.48
CA ARG A 33 -32.42 37.39 12.62
C ARG A 33 -32.60 35.88 12.76
N GLN A 34 -33.78 35.40 13.13
CA GLN A 34 -34.05 33.96 13.13
C GLN A 34 -33.85 33.37 11.72
N ILE A 35 -32.92 32.41 11.58
CA ILE A 35 -32.54 31.81 10.30
C ILE A 35 -32.50 30.29 10.43
N LYS A 36 -32.96 29.63 9.36
CA LYS A 36 -32.72 28.20 9.13
C LYS A 36 -31.74 28.09 7.97
N ILE A 37 -30.53 27.61 8.24
CA ILE A 37 -29.51 27.34 7.23
C ILE A 37 -29.64 25.86 6.86
N TRP A 38 -29.84 25.61 5.57
CA TRP A 38 -29.90 24.27 5.02
C TRP A 38 -28.61 24.00 4.25
N THR A 39 -28.02 22.84 4.49
CA THR A 39 -26.82 22.37 3.78
C THR A 39 -27.00 20.92 3.39
N ASP A 40 -26.48 20.53 2.23
CA ASP A 40 -26.42 19.15 1.79
C ASP A 40 -25.12 18.44 2.21
N SER A 41 -24.15 19.18 2.73
CA SER A 41 -22.90 18.67 3.25
C SER A 41 -23.06 18.04 4.64
N LEU A 42 -23.42 16.76 4.66
CA LEU A 42 -23.52 15.97 5.89
C LEU A 42 -22.19 15.95 6.66
N SER A 43 -21.05 15.92 5.96
CA SER A 43 -19.71 15.98 6.57
C SER A 43 -19.49 17.27 7.36
N SER A 44 -19.94 18.41 6.83
CA SER A 44 -19.82 19.70 7.52
C SER A 44 -20.65 19.72 8.79
N LEU A 45 -21.90 19.23 8.73
CA LEU A 45 -22.76 19.11 9.90
C LEU A 45 -22.16 18.19 10.97
N MET A 46 -21.66 17.02 10.58
CA MET A 46 -21.01 16.10 11.53
C MET A 46 -19.77 16.73 12.17
N ALA A 47 -18.99 17.50 11.42
CA ALA A 47 -17.84 18.22 11.97
C ALA A 47 -18.28 19.31 12.97
N ILE A 48 -19.34 20.07 12.67
CA ILE A 48 -19.90 21.11 13.54
C ILE A 48 -20.52 20.50 14.80
N LEU A 49 -21.19 19.35 14.70
CA LEU A 49 -21.75 18.64 15.84
C LEU A 49 -20.69 18.00 16.73
N ASN A 50 -19.45 17.82 16.25
CA ASN A 50 -18.36 17.27 17.04
C ASN A 50 -17.76 18.34 17.98
N PRO A 51 -18.02 18.28 19.31
CA PRO A 51 -17.50 19.28 20.25
C PRO A 51 -15.97 19.25 20.41
N LYS A 52 -15.32 18.18 19.94
CA LYS A 52 -13.85 17.99 19.98
C LYS A 52 -13.17 18.39 18.66
N SER A 53 -13.88 18.96 17.69
CA SER A 53 -13.27 19.39 16.43
C SER A 53 -12.11 20.36 16.66
N HIS A 54 -10.97 20.16 15.99
CA HIS A 54 -9.83 21.10 16.04
C HIS A 54 -9.80 22.07 14.86
N HIS A 55 -10.78 21.99 13.95
CA HIS A 55 -10.81 22.83 12.76
C HIS A 55 -11.25 24.26 13.12
N SER A 56 -10.46 25.27 12.76
CA SER A 56 -10.68 26.68 13.14
C SER A 56 -12.06 27.20 12.72
N ILE A 57 -12.42 27.07 11.43
CA ILE A 57 -13.73 27.51 10.94
C ILE A 57 -14.89 26.80 11.65
N VAL A 58 -14.75 25.51 11.94
CA VAL A 58 -15.78 24.75 12.66
C VAL A 58 -15.96 25.30 14.08
N ARG A 59 -14.87 25.65 14.77
CA ARG A 59 -14.93 26.30 16.09
C ARG A 59 -15.62 27.67 16.02
N GLU A 60 -15.34 28.45 14.99
CA GLU A 60 -16.02 29.74 14.78
C GLU A 60 -17.53 29.54 14.58
N ILE A 61 -17.94 28.57 13.76
CA ILE A 61 -19.37 28.24 13.57
C ILE A 61 -19.99 27.79 14.90
N GLN A 62 -19.34 26.91 15.66
CA GLN A 62 -19.83 26.48 16.98
C GLN A 62 -20.04 27.68 17.91
N THR A 63 -19.10 28.61 17.97
CA THR A 63 -19.24 29.85 18.77
C THR A 63 -20.38 30.74 18.28
N LEU A 64 -20.57 30.87 16.95
CA LEU A 64 -21.69 31.61 16.36
C LEU A 64 -23.04 30.99 16.75
N LEU A 65 -23.18 29.68 16.65
CA LEU A 65 -24.40 28.96 17.01
C LEU A 65 -24.70 29.05 18.52
N LEU A 66 -23.68 29.02 19.37
CA LEU A 66 -23.85 29.15 20.82
C LEU A 66 -24.28 30.57 21.23
N SER A 67 -23.73 31.59 20.57
CA SER A 67 -24.08 33.00 20.82
C SER A 67 -25.42 33.40 20.21
N HIS A 68 -25.83 32.78 19.09
CA HIS A 68 -27.05 33.11 18.37
C HIS A 68 -28.02 31.91 18.34
N LYS A 69 -28.75 31.69 19.44
CA LYS A 69 -29.71 30.57 19.59
C LYS A 69 -30.85 30.53 18.55
N HIS A 70 -31.03 31.58 17.77
CA HIS A 70 -32.04 31.67 16.73
C HIS A 70 -31.58 31.09 15.37
N ILE A 71 -30.29 30.76 15.23
CA ILE A 71 -29.74 30.11 14.03
C ILE A 71 -29.88 28.60 14.15
N HIS A 72 -30.52 27.97 13.17
CA HIS A 72 -30.71 26.52 13.13
C HIS A 72 -30.08 25.93 11.88
N LEU A 73 -29.18 24.96 12.05
CA LEU A 73 -28.63 24.17 10.95
C LEU A 73 -29.52 22.95 10.69
N ARG A 74 -29.79 22.67 9.42
CA ARG A 74 -30.52 21.48 8.96
C ARG A 74 -29.81 20.85 7.77
N TRP A 75 -29.85 19.52 7.74
CA TRP A 75 -29.41 18.76 6.57
C TRP A 75 -30.56 18.63 5.58
N LEU A 76 -30.27 18.73 4.28
CA LEU A 76 -31.15 18.26 3.22
C LEU A 76 -30.37 17.38 2.25
N LYS A 77 -31.08 16.62 1.42
CA LYS A 77 -30.43 15.77 0.43
C LYS A 77 -30.10 16.57 -0.84
N ALA A 78 -28.86 16.45 -1.31
CA ALA A 78 -28.40 17.02 -2.58
C ALA A 78 -29.17 16.43 -3.78
N HIS A 79 -29.32 17.23 -4.84
CA HIS A 79 -29.77 16.80 -6.16
C HIS A 79 -31.16 16.13 -6.20
N VAL A 80 -32.08 16.61 -5.35
CA VAL A 80 -33.49 16.16 -5.34
C VAL A 80 -34.44 17.26 -5.86
N GLY A 81 -33.90 18.32 -6.48
CA GLY A 81 -34.69 19.38 -7.09
C GLY A 81 -35.15 20.47 -6.11
N TYR A 82 -34.53 20.59 -4.94
CA TYR A 82 -34.77 21.73 -4.04
C TYR A 82 -34.17 23.00 -4.65
N LEU A 83 -35.03 23.89 -5.18
CA LEU A 83 -34.61 25.11 -5.91
C LEU A 83 -33.52 25.92 -5.19
N GLY A 84 -33.62 26.09 -3.87
CA GLY A 84 -32.62 26.82 -3.10
C GLY A 84 -31.25 26.13 -3.03
N ASN A 85 -31.22 24.79 -2.96
CA ASN A 85 -29.97 24.02 -2.98
C ASN A 85 -29.33 24.05 -4.37
N GLU A 86 -30.12 23.78 -5.41
CA GLU A 86 -29.63 23.83 -6.79
C GLU A 86 -29.09 25.21 -7.16
N TYR A 87 -29.72 26.28 -6.64
CA TYR A 87 -29.24 27.65 -6.80
C TYR A 87 -27.93 27.91 -6.04
N ALA A 88 -27.79 27.40 -4.81
CA ALA A 88 -26.54 27.48 -4.06
C ALA A 88 -25.39 26.74 -4.77
N ASP A 89 -25.65 25.54 -5.29
CA ASP A 89 -24.69 24.75 -6.09
C ASP A 89 -24.29 25.48 -7.36
N HIS A 90 -25.25 26.10 -8.05
CA HIS A 90 -24.98 26.93 -9.23
C HIS A 90 -24.06 28.10 -8.87
N LEU A 91 -24.36 28.83 -7.79
CA LEU A 91 -23.52 29.94 -7.33
C LEU A 91 -22.12 29.48 -6.92
N ALA A 92 -21.99 28.32 -6.28
CA ALA A 92 -20.69 27.74 -5.92
C ALA A 92 -19.86 27.39 -7.17
N LYS A 93 -20.48 26.81 -8.20
CA LYS A 93 -19.83 26.51 -9.49
C LYS A 93 -19.44 27.78 -10.23
N GLU A 94 -20.31 28.79 -10.22
CA GLU A 94 -20.04 30.09 -10.85
C GLU A 94 -18.87 30.80 -10.16
N ALA A 95 -18.79 30.74 -8.82
CA ALA A 95 -17.72 31.36 -8.04
C ALA A 95 -16.32 30.84 -8.42
N ILE A 96 -16.18 29.60 -8.89
CA ILE A 96 -14.89 29.05 -9.36
C ILE A 96 -14.31 29.89 -10.51
N THR A 97 -15.17 30.44 -11.37
CA THR A 97 -14.74 31.20 -12.56
C THR A 97 -14.86 32.70 -12.36
N LYS A 98 -15.99 33.16 -11.83
CA LYS A 98 -16.35 34.59 -11.74
C LYS A 98 -16.25 35.18 -10.34
N GLY A 99 -16.07 34.35 -9.31
CA GLY A 99 -16.02 34.82 -7.92
C GLY A 99 -14.72 35.57 -7.61
N ASP A 100 -14.81 36.50 -6.67
CA ASP A 100 -13.64 37.20 -6.15
C ASP A 100 -12.74 36.23 -5.36
N PRO A 101 -11.41 36.28 -5.53
CA PRO A 101 -10.49 35.45 -4.78
C PRO A 101 -10.68 35.58 -3.27
N PHE A 102 -10.93 34.45 -2.60
CA PHE A 102 -11.01 34.37 -1.15
C PHE A 102 -9.87 33.51 -0.63
N ILE A 103 -8.97 34.13 0.15
CA ILE A 103 -7.77 33.46 0.64
C ILE A 103 -8.13 32.62 1.86
N LEU A 104 -8.05 31.29 1.69
CA LEU A 104 -8.20 30.32 2.75
C LEU A 104 -6.94 29.47 2.89
N PRO A 105 -6.42 29.23 4.11
CA PRO A 105 -5.27 28.37 4.31
C PRO A 105 -5.49 26.97 3.70
N LYS A 106 -4.44 26.45 3.06
CA LYS A 106 -4.46 25.11 2.46
C LYS A 106 -4.74 24.05 3.53
N PRO A 107 -5.49 22.99 3.22
CA PRO A 107 -5.77 21.95 4.19
C PRO A 107 -4.49 21.18 4.54
N LEU A 108 -4.39 20.70 5.77
CA LEU A 108 -3.22 19.94 6.23
C LEU A 108 -2.96 18.68 5.37
N SER A 109 -4.02 18.06 4.84
CA SER A 109 -3.91 16.93 3.92
C SER A 109 -3.18 17.29 2.62
N TYR A 110 -3.43 18.48 2.06
CA TYR A 110 -2.74 18.98 0.87
C TYR A 110 -1.25 19.18 1.17
N LEU A 111 -0.92 19.86 2.28
CA LEU A 111 0.47 20.09 2.67
C LEU A 111 1.24 18.77 2.88
N LYS A 112 0.60 17.79 3.55
CA LYS A 112 1.18 16.45 3.71
C LYS A 112 1.40 15.74 2.37
N ALA A 113 0.48 15.89 1.43
CA ALA A 113 0.61 15.30 0.10
C ALA A 113 1.77 15.93 -0.68
N GLU A 114 1.92 17.26 -0.64
CA GLU A 114 3.02 17.97 -1.30
C GLU A 114 4.38 17.58 -0.73
N ILE A 115 4.51 17.56 0.60
CA ILE A 115 5.76 17.13 1.26
C ILE A 115 6.10 15.70 0.87
N LYS A 116 5.11 14.80 0.89
CA LYS A 116 5.30 13.41 0.49
C LYS A 116 5.71 13.30 -0.99
N SER A 117 5.11 14.10 -1.85
CA SER A 117 5.43 14.15 -3.29
C SER A 117 6.86 14.62 -3.52
N ALA A 118 7.25 15.72 -2.87
CA ALA A 118 8.61 16.26 -2.95
C ALA A 118 9.64 15.25 -2.43
N ALA A 119 9.40 14.63 -1.28
CA ALA A 119 10.29 13.61 -0.72
C ALA A 119 10.43 12.39 -1.65
N LEU A 120 9.34 11.94 -2.27
CA LEU A 120 9.36 10.85 -3.24
C LEU A 120 10.14 11.23 -4.51
N SER A 121 9.98 12.47 -4.99
CA SER A 121 10.74 12.98 -6.15
C SER A 121 12.24 13.00 -5.84
N THR A 122 12.64 13.59 -4.71
CA THR A 122 14.05 13.60 -4.29
C THR A 122 14.60 12.20 -4.11
N TRP A 123 13.81 11.27 -3.56
CA TRP A 123 14.24 9.88 -3.46
C TRP A 123 14.39 9.24 -4.85
N GLN A 124 13.47 9.46 -5.77
CA GLN A 124 13.57 8.96 -7.14
C GLN A 124 14.81 9.52 -7.86
N ASP A 125 15.08 10.82 -7.72
CA ASP A 125 16.25 11.46 -8.34
C ASP A 125 17.56 10.85 -7.80
N ASN A 126 17.65 10.66 -6.48
CA ASN A 126 18.79 9.98 -5.87
C ASN A 126 18.87 8.50 -6.27
N TRP A 127 17.71 7.86 -6.48
CA TRP A 127 17.64 6.47 -6.91
C TRP A 127 18.10 6.29 -8.34
N ASP A 128 17.76 7.21 -9.24
CA ASP A 128 18.17 7.15 -10.64
C ASP A 128 19.64 7.50 -10.83
N ASN A 129 20.14 8.50 -10.10
CA ASN A 129 21.50 9.03 -10.29
C ASN A 129 22.55 8.45 -9.31
N GLY A 130 22.12 7.71 -8.29
CA GLY A 130 23.03 7.14 -7.30
C GLY A 130 23.89 6.01 -7.87
N GLU A 131 25.06 5.76 -7.29
CA GLU A 131 25.93 4.65 -7.70
C GLU A 131 25.71 3.36 -6.89
N THR A 132 25.00 3.47 -5.76
CA THR A 132 24.74 2.32 -4.88
C THR A 132 23.44 1.61 -5.26
N GLY A 133 23.37 0.31 -4.97
CA GLY A 133 22.15 -0.49 -5.17
C GLY A 133 21.72 -0.64 -6.63
N ARG A 134 22.63 -0.52 -7.61
CA ARG A 134 22.30 -0.58 -9.04
C ARG A 134 21.60 -1.87 -9.46
N SER A 135 22.00 -3.02 -8.93
CA SER A 135 21.31 -4.29 -9.19
C SER A 135 19.84 -4.27 -8.75
N THR A 136 19.53 -3.57 -7.65
CA THR A 136 18.15 -3.38 -7.19
C THR A 136 17.43 -2.34 -8.04
N HIS A 137 18.11 -1.29 -8.51
CA HIS A 137 17.55 -0.28 -9.42
C HIS A 137 17.16 -0.89 -10.77
N ASP A 138 18.01 -1.72 -11.34
CA ASP A 138 17.75 -2.41 -12.63
C ASP A 138 16.45 -3.23 -12.60
N ILE A 139 16.09 -3.76 -11.43
CA ILE A 139 14.88 -4.57 -11.23
C ILE A 139 13.70 -3.71 -10.76
N LEU A 140 13.95 -2.71 -9.91
CA LEU A 140 12.95 -1.80 -9.35
C LEU A 140 13.37 -0.35 -9.60
N PRO A 141 13.19 0.18 -10.84
CA PRO A 141 13.67 1.51 -11.19
C PRO A 141 12.83 2.63 -10.56
N ARG A 142 11.62 2.32 -10.09
CA ARG A 142 10.73 3.32 -9.49
C ARG A 142 10.62 3.13 -7.99
N VAL A 143 10.90 4.19 -7.24
CA VAL A 143 10.73 4.21 -5.79
C VAL A 143 9.25 4.19 -5.43
N SER A 144 8.95 3.56 -4.30
CA SER A 144 7.58 3.41 -3.83
C SER A 144 7.56 3.22 -2.32
N ASN A 145 6.52 3.75 -1.69
CA ASN A 145 6.25 3.50 -0.26
C ASN A 145 5.52 2.17 -0.03
N LYS A 146 5.21 1.41 -1.09
CA LYS A 146 4.61 0.07 -0.98
C LYS A 146 5.71 -0.98 -0.97
N PRO A 147 5.66 -1.96 -0.05
CA PRO A 147 6.61 -3.06 -0.07
C PRO A 147 6.45 -3.88 -1.35
N VAL A 148 7.57 -4.37 -1.89
CA VAL A 148 7.60 -5.17 -3.13
C VAL A 148 7.11 -6.60 -2.89
N GLY A 149 7.13 -7.07 -1.63
CA GLY A 149 6.68 -8.40 -1.24
C GLY A 149 7.69 -9.52 -1.52
N TRP A 150 8.98 -9.18 -1.66
CA TRP A 150 10.05 -10.17 -1.82
C TRP A 150 10.30 -10.95 -0.54
N ASN A 151 10.54 -12.25 -0.68
CA ASN A 151 11.04 -13.10 0.39
C ASN A 151 12.54 -12.84 0.64
N ARG A 152 13.11 -13.52 1.64
CA ARG A 152 14.50 -13.29 2.06
C ARG A 152 15.49 -13.61 0.94
N GLU A 153 15.27 -14.71 0.23
CA GLU A 153 16.14 -15.22 -0.83
C GLU A 153 16.14 -14.27 -2.03
N GLU A 154 14.97 -13.77 -2.41
CA GLU A 154 14.78 -12.76 -3.46
C GLU A 154 15.46 -11.44 -3.07
N ILE A 155 15.32 -10.98 -1.83
CA ILE A 155 16.02 -9.77 -1.33
C ILE A 155 17.53 -9.97 -1.41
N MET A 156 18.05 -11.09 -0.92
CA MET A 156 19.49 -11.41 -0.97
C MET A 156 20.01 -11.46 -2.40
N PHE A 157 19.28 -12.10 -3.31
CA PHE A 157 19.61 -12.17 -4.72
C PHE A 157 19.62 -10.79 -5.40
N VAL A 158 18.56 -10.00 -5.26
CA VAL A 158 18.45 -8.70 -5.93
C VAL A 158 19.45 -7.68 -5.40
N THR A 159 19.66 -7.66 -4.09
CA THR A 159 20.59 -6.72 -3.43
C THR A 159 22.05 -7.16 -3.51
N GLY A 160 22.33 -8.35 -4.06
CA GLY A 160 23.67 -8.94 -4.07
C GLY A 160 24.25 -9.23 -2.70
N HIS A 161 23.39 -9.48 -1.71
CA HIS A 161 23.79 -9.88 -0.36
C HIS A 161 23.86 -11.40 -0.25
N GLY A 162 24.91 -11.93 0.38
CA GLY A 162 25.06 -13.37 0.59
C GLY A 162 26.44 -13.89 0.18
N PRO A 163 26.58 -15.18 -0.12
CA PRO A 163 27.87 -15.82 -0.42
C PRO A 163 28.34 -15.52 -1.85
N TYR A 164 28.26 -14.26 -2.28
CA TYR A 164 28.76 -13.80 -3.58
C TYR A 164 30.14 -13.20 -3.40
N SER A 165 31.10 -13.55 -4.25
CA SER A 165 32.48 -13.05 -4.15
C SER A 165 32.55 -11.51 -4.14
N SER A 166 31.66 -10.83 -4.89
CA SER A 166 31.58 -9.36 -4.86
C SER A 166 31.14 -8.79 -3.51
N TYR A 167 30.28 -9.51 -2.79
CA TYR A 167 29.82 -9.15 -1.45
C TYR A 167 30.89 -9.45 -0.41
N LEU A 168 31.45 -10.66 -0.42
CA LEU A 168 32.49 -11.09 0.52
C LEU A 168 33.74 -10.21 0.43
N LEU A 169 34.17 -9.85 -0.79
CA LEU A 169 35.28 -8.92 -1.01
C LEU A 169 34.99 -7.52 -0.44
N ARG A 170 33.78 -6.99 -0.65
CA ARG A 170 33.38 -5.67 -0.13
C ARG A 170 33.42 -5.59 1.40
N PHE A 171 33.16 -6.70 2.07
CA PHE A 171 33.16 -6.79 3.53
C PHE A 171 34.47 -7.37 4.11
N ASN A 172 35.53 -7.51 3.29
CA ASN A 172 36.82 -8.08 3.68
C ASN A 172 36.72 -9.49 4.30
N LEU A 173 35.76 -10.30 3.84
CA LEU A 173 35.55 -11.67 4.29
C LEU A 173 36.27 -12.71 3.41
N GLU A 174 36.80 -12.28 2.25
CA GLU A 174 37.55 -13.10 1.31
C GLU A 174 38.68 -12.28 0.67
N HIS A 175 39.87 -12.86 0.51
CA HIS A 175 40.98 -12.24 -0.22
C HIS A 175 40.92 -12.65 -1.69
N MET A 176 41.11 -11.70 -2.61
CA MET A 176 40.94 -11.85 -4.05
C MET A 176 41.67 -13.11 -4.57
N THR A 177 40.93 -14.17 -4.87
CA THR A 177 41.47 -15.33 -5.59
C THR A 177 41.47 -15.01 -7.07
N THR A 178 42.63 -15.15 -7.69
CA THR A 178 42.88 -14.88 -9.10
C THR A 178 42.06 -15.81 -9.98
N ALA A 179 40.87 -15.38 -10.41
CA ALA A 179 40.14 -15.99 -11.51
C ALA A 179 39.27 -14.95 -12.25
N ARG A 180 39.87 -14.37 -13.30
CA ARG A 180 39.30 -13.97 -14.60
C ARG A 180 37.94 -13.21 -14.65
N GLU A 181 38.11 -11.92 -14.89
CA GLU A 181 37.40 -11.05 -15.86
C GLU A 181 36.00 -10.46 -15.57
N GLU A 182 35.16 -10.95 -14.66
CA GLU A 182 33.94 -10.22 -14.27
C GLU A 182 33.66 -10.28 -12.76
N LYS A 183 33.10 -9.19 -12.19
CA LYS A 183 32.69 -9.15 -10.78
C LYS A 183 31.59 -10.20 -10.54
N GLY A 184 31.85 -11.21 -9.72
CA GLY A 184 30.90 -12.28 -9.35
C GLY A 184 29.72 -11.79 -8.52
N HIS A 185 28.82 -11.01 -9.12
CA HIS A 185 27.54 -10.58 -8.55
C HIS A 185 26.41 -11.53 -8.97
N PRO A 186 25.26 -11.57 -8.28
CA PRO A 186 24.20 -12.58 -8.50
C PRO A 186 23.73 -12.69 -9.94
N ILE A 187 23.52 -11.56 -10.63
CA ILE A 187 23.11 -11.53 -12.04
C ILE A 187 24.16 -12.18 -12.96
N HIS A 188 25.46 -12.05 -12.68
CA HIS A 188 26.51 -12.73 -13.45
C HIS A 188 26.38 -14.25 -13.30
N TYR A 189 26.22 -14.75 -12.08
CA TYR A 189 25.97 -16.18 -11.84
C TYR A 189 24.66 -16.66 -12.49
N ALA A 190 23.65 -15.81 -12.55
CA ALA A 190 22.35 -16.20 -13.09
C ALA A 190 22.27 -16.13 -14.62
N THR A 191 23.21 -15.50 -15.32
CA THR A 191 23.06 -15.24 -16.77
C THR A 191 24.32 -15.41 -17.62
N LYS A 192 25.52 -15.36 -17.04
CA LYS A 192 26.79 -15.27 -17.78
C LYS A 192 27.89 -16.21 -17.32
N CYS A 193 27.90 -16.62 -16.04
CA CYS A 193 28.98 -17.40 -15.46
C CYS A 193 29.10 -18.80 -16.09
N PRO A 194 30.25 -19.16 -16.69
CA PRO A 194 30.43 -20.47 -17.32
C PRO A 194 30.23 -21.65 -16.37
N PHE A 195 30.44 -21.45 -15.06
CA PHE A 195 30.28 -22.48 -14.03
C PHE A 195 28.82 -22.76 -13.66
N THR A 196 27.90 -21.85 -13.97
CA THR A 196 26.47 -21.98 -13.70
C THR A 196 25.66 -22.04 -15.00
N LEU A 197 26.29 -22.41 -16.11
CA LEU A 197 25.69 -22.42 -17.45
C LEU A 197 24.38 -23.21 -17.52
N SER A 198 24.30 -24.36 -16.83
CA SER A 198 23.09 -25.19 -16.75
C SER A 198 21.96 -24.58 -15.92
N TRP A 199 22.25 -23.54 -15.15
CA TRP A 199 21.33 -22.82 -14.26
C TRP A 199 21.06 -21.39 -14.73
N HIS A 200 21.57 -21.00 -15.90
CA HIS A 200 21.33 -19.67 -16.44
C HIS A 200 19.85 -19.44 -16.72
N PHE A 201 19.34 -18.27 -16.35
CA PHE A 201 18.10 -17.76 -16.89
C PHE A 201 18.27 -17.59 -18.40
N GLN A 202 17.37 -18.20 -19.17
CA GLN A 202 17.25 -17.91 -20.60
C GLN A 202 16.93 -16.42 -20.77
N THR A 203 17.50 -15.76 -21.77
CA THR A 203 17.37 -14.30 -22.01
C THR A 203 15.90 -13.84 -21.95
N PRO A 204 15.58 -12.70 -21.31
CA PRO A 204 14.21 -12.39 -20.94
C PRO A 204 13.36 -11.82 -22.09
N THR A 205 12.28 -12.52 -22.42
CA THR A 205 10.97 -11.91 -22.74
C THR A 205 10.42 -11.18 -21.48
N PRO A 206 9.46 -10.25 -21.61
CA PRO A 206 9.06 -9.34 -20.53
C PRO A 206 8.82 -10.02 -19.17
N LEU A 207 9.37 -9.42 -18.09
CA LEU A 207 9.47 -9.94 -16.72
C LEU A 207 8.15 -10.45 -16.09
N SER A 208 6.99 -10.00 -16.59
CA SER A 208 5.67 -10.48 -16.16
C SER A 208 5.39 -11.92 -16.63
N TYR A 209 5.86 -12.27 -17.83
CA TYR A 209 5.72 -13.58 -18.42
C TYR A 209 6.65 -14.59 -17.71
N LEU A 210 7.89 -14.15 -17.42
CA LEU A 210 8.88 -14.95 -16.71
C LEU A 210 8.43 -15.37 -15.30
N LYS A 211 7.75 -14.49 -14.54
CA LYS A 211 7.20 -14.87 -13.22
C LYS A 211 6.15 -15.98 -13.31
N ALA A 212 5.33 -15.98 -14.36
CA ALA A 212 4.31 -16.99 -14.55
C ALA A 212 4.93 -18.31 -15.04
N GLU A 213 5.87 -18.26 -15.99
CA GLU A 213 6.54 -19.44 -16.52
C GLU A 213 7.48 -20.09 -15.50
N ILE A 214 8.30 -19.33 -14.77
CA ILE A 214 9.14 -19.86 -13.68
C ILE A 214 8.27 -20.50 -12.61
N LYS A 215 7.17 -19.84 -12.23
CA LYS A 215 6.22 -20.40 -11.24
C LYS A 215 5.57 -21.69 -11.76
N SER A 216 5.20 -21.74 -13.03
CA SER A 216 4.60 -22.92 -13.66
C SER A 216 5.60 -24.07 -13.79
N ALA A 217 6.83 -23.78 -14.21
CA ALA A 217 7.91 -24.76 -14.34
C ALA A 217 8.33 -25.32 -12.98
N ALA A 218 8.50 -24.45 -11.97
CA ALA A 218 8.81 -24.88 -10.60
C ALA A 218 7.68 -25.72 -10.00
N LEU A 219 6.41 -25.34 -10.22
CA LEU A 219 5.26 -26.15 -9.80
C LEU A 219 5.23 -27.51 -10.50
N SER A 220 5.57 -27.57 -11.79
CA SER A 220 5.62 -28.83 -12.54
C SER A 220 6.71 -29.75 -12.01
N THR A 221 7.94 -29.26 -11.88
CA THR A 221 9.04 -30.05 -11.32
C THR A 221 8.76 -30.48 -9.88
N TRP A 222 8.13 -29.60 -9.09
CA TRP A 222 7.75 -29.96 -7.72
C TRP A 222 6.64 -31.02 -7.71
N GLN A 223 5.64 -30.91 -8.59
CA GLN A 223 4.58 -31.93 -8.76
C GLN A 223 5.18 -33.27 -9.20
N ASP A 224 6.10 -33.29 -10.16
CA ASP A 224 6.75 -34.51 -10.62
C ASP A 224 7.55 -35.19 -9.49
N ASN A 225 8.26 -34.40 -8.69
CA ASN A 225 8.93 -34.90 -7.49
C ASN A 225 7.95 -35.35 -6.40
N TRP A 226 6.79 -34.70 -6.30
CA TRP A 226 5.75 -35.04 -5.33
C TRP A 226 5.07 -36.37 -5.68
N ASP A 227 4.79 -36.60 -6.96
CA ASP A 227 4.18 -37.84 -7.45
C ASP A 227 5.16 -39.01 -7.40
N ASN A 228 6.45 -38.78 -7.70
CA ASN A 228 7.43 -39.87 -7.82
C ASN A 228 8.32 -40.06 -6.58
N GLY A 229 8.38 -39.10 -5.65
CA GLY A 229 9.29 -39.14 -4.49
C GLY A 229 8.72 -39.87 -3.27
N GLU A 230 9.52 -40.69 -2.58
CA GLU A 230 9.06 -41.52 -1.45
C GLU A 230 8.82 -40.75 -0.13
N THR A 231 9.19 -39.47 -0.07
CA THR A 231 9.05 -38.67 1.16
C THR A 231 7.69 -37.99 1.24
N GLY A 232 6.99 -38.14 2.37
CA GLY A 232 5.72 -37.43 2.61
C GLY A 232 4.49 -38.06 1.95
N ARG A 233 4.52 -39.37 1.66
CA ARG A 233 3.42 -40.09 1.00
C ARG A 233 2.06 -39.97 1.71
N SER A 234 2.03 -39.98 3.04
CA SER A 234 0.80 -39.73 3.80
C SER A 234 0.18 -38.35 3.52
N THR A 235 1.04 -37.34 3.33
CA THR A 235 0.61 -35.99 2.96
C THR A 235 0.20 -35.93 1.48
N HIS A 236 0.87 -36.69 0.61
CA HIS A 236 0.52 -36.81 -0.82
C HIS A 236 -0.87 -37.43 -1.01
N ASP A 237 -1.21 -38.48 -0.26
CA ASP A 237 -2.52 -39.13 -0.32
C ASP A 237 -3.68 -38.17 -0.02
N ILE A 238 -3.44 -37.16 0.82
CA ILE A 238 -4.42 -36.14 1.22
C ILE A 238 -4.36 -34.91 0.30
N LEU A 239 -3.16 -34.53 -0.14
CA LEU A 239 -2.92 -33.39 -1.03
C LEU A 239 -2.04 -33.85 -2.22
N PRO A 240 -2.65 -34.51 -3.22
CA PRO A 240 -1.88 -35.05 -4.35
C PRO A 240 -1.40 -33.95 -5.29
N ARG A 241 -1.95 -32.74 -5.18
CA ARG A 241 -1.59 -31.60 -6.02
C ARG A 241 -0.82 -30.55 -5.24
N VAL A 242 0.36 -30.26 -5.75
CA VAL A 242 1.21 -29.16 -5.32
C VAL A 242 0.53 -27.82 -5.64
N SER A 243 0.53 -26.92 -4.66
CA SER A 243 -0.11 -25.61 -4.77
C SER A 243 0.64 -24.58 -3.94
N ASN A 244 0.73 -23.35 -4.46
CA ASN A 244 1.29 -22.20 -3.73
C ASN A 244 0.25 -21.52 -2.82
N LYS A 245 -0.97 -22.07 -2.72
CA LYS A 245 -1.98 -21.59 -1.78
C LYS A 245 -1.84 -22.35 -0.47
N PRO A 246 -1.84 -21.66 0.68
CA PRO A 246 -1.82 -22.33 1.98
C PRO A 246 -3.10 -23.15 2.16
N VAL A 247 -2.97 -24.33 2.75
CA VAL A 247 -4.07 -25.29 2.95
C VAL A 247 -4.96 -24.89 4.14
N GLY A 248 -4.48 -23.96 4.99
CA GLY A 248 -5.24 -23.43 6.12
C GLY A 248 -5.30 -24.36 7.34
N TRP A 249 -4.47 -25.39 7.38
CA TRP A 249 -4.41 -26.34 8.50
C TRP A 249 -3.77 -25.74 9.75
N ASN A 250 -4.33 -26.08 10.91
CA ASN A 250 -3.73 -25.79 12.20
C ASN A 250 -2.57 -26.76 12.51
N ARG A 251 -1.88 -26.53 13.64
CA ARG A 251 -0.67 -27.28 14.00
C ARG A 251 -0.96 -28.77 14.18
N GLU A 252 -2.08 -29.11 14.80
CA GLU A 252 -2.49 -30.48 15.08
C GLU A 252 -2.80 -31.24 13.78
N GLU A 253 -3.48 -30.59 12.84
CA GLU A 253 -3.77 -31.14 11.51
C GLU A 253 -2.50 -31.35 10.69
N ILE A 254 -1.56 -30.41 10.73
CA ILE A 254 -0.25 -30.56 10.07
C ILE A 254 0.52 -31.74 10.67
N MET A 255 0.56 -31.85 11.99
CA MET A 255 1.22 -32.94 12.70
C MET A 255 0.61 -34.30 12.34
N PHE A 256 -0.73 -34.38 12.31
CA PHE A 256 -1.46 -35.58 11.92
C PHE A 256 -1.16 -36.02 10.49
N VAL A 257 -1.28 -35.12 9.51
CA VAL A 257 -1.12 -35.45 8.08
C VAL A 257 0.32 -35.79 7.72
N THR A 258 1.28 -35.06 8.28
CA THR A 258 2.71 -35.29 8.03
C THR A 258 3.28 -36.44 8.86
N GLY A 259 2.47 -37.05 9.73
CA GLY A 259 2.91 -38.08 10.67
C GLY A 259 3.95 -37.60 11.68
N HIS A 260 4.07 -36.27 11.89
CA HIS A 260 5.00 -35.70 12.88
C HIS A 260 4.32 -35.59 14.24
N GLY A 261 4.99 -36.02 15.31
CA GLY A 261 4.46 -35.93 16.67
C GLY A 261 4.59 -37.23 17.45
N PRO A 262 3.68 -37.52 18.39
CA PRO A 262 3.79 -38.68 19.28
C PRO A 262 3.37 -40.00 18.59
N TYR A 263 3.60 -40.12 17.29
CA TYR A 263 3.27 -41.32 16.52
C TYR A 263 4.43 -42.32 16.59
N SER A 264 4.13 -43.60 16.85
CA SER A 264 5.14 -44.66 17.04
C SER A 264 6.14 -44.77 15.89
N SER A 265 5.66 -44.63 14.65
CA SER A 265 6.48 -44.64 13.44
C SER A 265 7.46 -43.45 13.36
N TYR A 266 7.02 -42.27 13.78
CA TYR A 266 7.86 -41.07 13.87
C TYR A 266 8.90 -41.20 14.97
N LEU A 267 8.50 -41.66 16.16
CA LEU A 267 9.41 -41.84 17.30
C LEU A 267 10.46 -42.92 17.03
N LEU A 268 10.10 -44.02 16.34
CA LEU A 268 11.04 -45.04 15.89
C LEU A 268 12.10 -44.46 14.95
N ARG A 269 11.70 -43.63 13.97
CA ARG A 269 12.61 -43.00 13.00
C ARG A 269 13.72 -42.16 13.66
N PHE A 270 13.44 -41.58 14.83
CA PHE A 270 14.39 -40.78 15.61
C PHE A 270 15.04 -41.54 16.76
N ASN A 271 14.94 -42.88 16.80
CA ASN A 271 15.46 -43.74 17.87
C ASN A 271 14.92 -43.38 19.26
N LEU A 272 13.73 -42.79 19.33
CA LEU A 272 13.04 -42.46 20.58
C LEU A 272 12.11 -43.60 21.04
N ARG A 273 11.91 -44.62 20.19
CA ARG A 273 11.19 -45.87 20.48
C ARG A 273 11.85 -47.03 19.74
N THR A 274 11.72 -48.26 20.24
CA THR A 274 12.35 -49.46 19.65
C THR A 274 11.48 -50.18 18.61
N HIS A 275 10.16 -49.92 18.60
CA HIS A 275 9.20 -50.47 17.65
C HIS A 275 8.12 -49.44 17.30
N ASP A 276 7.50 -49.59 16.14
CA ASP A 276 6.44 -48.73 15.59
C ASP A 276 5.01 -49.25 15.88
N ASN A 277 4.88 -50.33 16.66
CA ASN A 277 3.59 -50.89 17.06
C ASN A 277 2.70 -49.87 17.81
N CYS A 278 1.39 -49.97 17.61
CA CYS A 278 0.39 -49.13 18.28
C CYS A 278 0.17 -49.47 19.77
N SER A 279 0.78 -50.55 20.26
CA SER A 279 0.66 -51.06 21.63
C SER A 279 1.67 -50.45 22.59
#